data_AF-A0A9Q1R9F9-F1
#
_entry.id   AF-A0A9Q1R9F9-F1
#
_cell.length_a   1.000
_cell.length_b   1.000
_cell.length_c   1.000
_cell.angle_alpha   90.00
_cell.angle_beta   90.00
_cell.angle_gamma   90.00
#
_symmetry.space_group_name_H-M   'P 1'
#
loop_
_entity.id
_entity.type
_entity.pdbx_description
1 polymer ?
#
loop_
_entity_poly.entity_id
_entity_poly.type
_entity_poly.pdbx_seq_one_letter_code
_entity_poly.pdbx_strand_id
1 'polypeptide(L)'
;MVRLSDSRDTFRLASANNLTANSVPPRNGLYTVGDFTTSKEELHVVKPTTSIDEALEALVEHRITGFPVINDNWKLVGLVSDYGLLALDSVSADAGMFLEVDSNWKVRKLQFNEVQKLLGKTKGKVVGDLMTPAPLVVCESTNLEDAARLLL
;
A
#
# COMPACT_ATOMS: atom_id res chain seq x y z
N MET A 1 -20.44 10.72 74.76
CA MET A 1 -20.25 9.57 73.85
C MET A 1 -21.17 9.78 72.64
N VAL A 2 -20.77 9.83 71.36
CA VAL A 2 -19.45 9.72 70.66
C VAL A 2 -19.49 10.59 69.37
N ARG A 3 -18.35 10.78 68.70
CA ARG A 3 -18.11 11.41 67.36
C ARG A 3 -18.29 10.39 66.20
N LEU A 4 -18.12 10.63 64.88
CA LEU A 4 -17.68 11.75 64.00
C LEU A 4 -18.21 11.50 62.55
N SER A 5 -18.26 12.54 61.70
CA SER A 5 -18.29 12.50 60.21
C SER A 5 -19.55 11.91 59.51
N ASP A 6 -20.12 12.46 58.43
CA ASP A 6 -19.60 12.95 57.13
C ASP A 6 -19.11 11.79 56.22
N SER A 7 -19.45 11.65 54.92
CA SER A 7 -20.12 12.53 53.94
C SER A 7 -21.04 11.71 52.98
N ARG A 8 -21.69 12.37 52.03
CA ARG A 8 -22.51 11.77 50.94
C ARG A 8 -21.61 11.18 49.85
N ASP A 9 -22.09 10.18 49.11
CA ASP A 9 -21.98 10.20 47.65
C ASP A 9 -22.95 9.23 46.94
N THR A 10 -23.39 9.61 45.74
CA THR A 10 -24.47 8.95 45.00
C THR A 10 -24.00 8.12 43.80
N PHE A 11 -24.56 6.91 43.67
CA PHE A 11 -24.42 6.02 42.51
C PHE A 11 -24.59 6.71 41.14
N ARG A 12 -23.69 6.42 40.17
CA ARG A 12 -24.05 6.28 38.74
C ARG A 12 -23.14 5.31 37.97
N LEU A 13 -23.80 4.49 37.15
CA LEU A 13 -23.35 3.79 35.93
C LEU A 13 -22.00 3.04 35.92
N ALA A 14 -22.09 1.71 35.94
CA ALA A 14 -21.14 0.85 35.25
C ALA A 14 -21.71 0.48 33.86
N SER A 15 -20.94 0.73 32.80
CA SER A 15 -21.11 0.06 31.52
C SER A 15 -19.72 -0.21 30.96
N ALA A 16 -19.25 -1.43 31.15
CA ALA A 16 -17.90 -1.83 30.77
C ALA A 16 -17.91 -2.39 29.34
N ASN A 17 -17.33 -1.64 28.41
CA ASN A 17 -16.98 -2.10 27.06
C ASN A 17 -15.58 -1.60 26.69
N ASN A 18 -14.57 -2.10 27.41
CA ASN A 18 -13.16 -1.88 27.06
C ASN A 18 -12.75 -2.84 25.94
N LEU A 19 -13.19 -2.55 24.71
CA LEU A 19 -12.46 -2.98 23.54
C LEU A 19 -11.19 -2.14 23.45
N THR A 20 -10.03 -2.79 23.34
CA THR A 20 -8.72 -2.14 23.30
C THR A 20 -8.52 -1.44 21.95
N ALA A 21 -9.16 -0.28 21.78
CA ALA A 21 -8.70 0.70 20.82
C ALA A 21 -7.27 1.10 21.19
N ASN A 22 -6.32 0.86 20.30
CA ASN A 22 -4.97 1.40 20.44
C ASN A 22 -5.09 2.89 20.70
N SER A 23 -4.51 3.35 21.80
CA SER A 23 -4.68 4.71 22.32
C SER A 23 -3.88 5.72 21.52
N VAL A 24 -4.31 5.95 20.27
CA VAL A 24 -4.01 7.16 19.52
C VAL A 24 -4.62 8.32 20.32
N PRO A 25 -3.83 9.23 20.89
CA PRO A 25 -4.38 10.37 21.61
C PRO A 25 -5.17 11.23 20.63
N PRO A 26 -6.35 11.77 20.99
CA PRO A 26 -7.12 12.64 20.11
C PRO A 26 -6.41 14.00 19.98
N ARG A 27 -5.41 14.06 19.10
CA ARG A 27 -4.79 15.31 18.66
C ARG A 27 -5.60 15.88 17.50
N ASN A 28 -6.29 16.96 17.80
CA ASN A 28 -7.16 17.70 16.91
C ASN A 28 -6.38 18.29 15.71
N GLY A 29 -6.33 17.54 14.60
CA GLY A 29 -6.02 18.03 13.24
C GLY A 29 -4.61 18.53 12.95
N LEU A 30 -3.57 17.67 12.97
CA LEU A 30 -2.21 18.07 12.53
C LEU A 30 -1.32 16.96 11.94
N TYR A 31 -1.90 15.95 11.27
CA TYR A 31 -1.12 14.94 10.53
C TYR A 31 -1.06 15.25 9.04
N THR A 32 0.11 15.02 8.45
CA THR A 32 0.40 15.19 7.03
C THR A 32 0.70 13.85 6.37
N VAL A 33 0.70 13.80 5.03
CA VAL A 33 1.09 12.60 4.28
C VAL A 33 2.56 12.22 4.54
N GLY A 34 3.43 13.22 4.75
CA GLY A 34 4.84 13.05 5.07
C GLY A 34 5.09 12.25 6.35
N ASP A 35 4.17 12.27 7.31
CA ASP A 35 4.29 11.53 8.57
C ASP A 35 4.12 10.00 8.42
N PHE A 36 3.60 9.53 7.28
CA PHE A 36 3.22 8.13 7.04
C PHE A 36 3.74 7.53 5.71
N THR A 37 4.35 8.35 4.84
CA THR A 37 4.90 7.87 3.56
C THR A 37 6.23 7.13 3.75
N THR A 38 6.54 6.19 2.84
CA THR A 38 7.90 5.66 2.69
C THR A 38 8.85 6.78 2.28
N SER A 39 10.01 6.85 2.93
CA SER A 39 11.04 7.86 2.64
C SER A 39 11.65 7.64 1.25
N LYS A 40 12.13 8.71 0.61
CA LYS A 40 12.71 8.66 -0.75
C LYS A 40 13.88 7.69 -0.87
N GLU A 41 14.65 7.52 0.20
CA GLU A 41 15.84 6.67 0.31
C GLU A 41 15.49 5.17 0.37
N GLU A 42 14.27 4.85 0.81
CA GLU A 42 13.73 3.48 0.92
C GLU A 42 12.80 3.13 -0.25
N LEU A 43 12.57 4.08 -1.15
CA LEU A 43 11.62 3.94 -2.25
C LEU A 43 12.21 3.11 -3.39
N HIS A 44 11.69 1.90 -3.57
CA HIS A 44 11.95 1.13 -4.78
C HIS A 44 11.27 1.80 -5.99
N VAL A 45 12.04 2.01 -7.06
CA VAL A 45 11.63 2.72 -8.28
C VAL A 45 12.04 1.93 -9.51
N VAL A 46 11.30 2.10 -10.61
CA VAL A 46 11.64 1.51 -11.92
C VAL A 46 11.67 2.59 -13.01
N LYS A 47 12.27 2.28 -14.16
CA LYS A 47 12.28 3.16 -15.34
C LYS A 47 11.25 2.70 -16.38
N PRO A 48 10.80 3.55 -17.31
CA PRO A 48 9.95 3.12 -18.43
C PRO A 48 10.59 2.03 -19.29
N THR A 49 11.92 1.94 -19.31
CA THR A 49 12.70 0.93 -20.04
C THR A 49 13.01 -0.34 -19.23
N THR A 50 12.66 -0.38 -17.94
CA THR A 50 12.80 -1.58 -17.10
C THR A 50 11.99 -2.72 -17.72
N SER A 51 12.57 -3.91 -17.77
CA SER A 51 11.86 -5.05 -18.36
C SER A 51 10.73 -5.51 -17.45
N ILE A 52 9.68 -6.11 -18.03
CA ILE A 52 8.53 -6.56 -17.24
C ILE A 52 8.89 -7.69 -16.29
N ASP A 53 9.77 -8.59 -16.73
CA ASP A 53 10.19 -9.75 -15.93
C ASP A 53 11.02 -9.29 -14.72
N GLU A 54 11.92 -8.31 -14.91
CA GLU A 54 12.68 -7.63 -13.84
C GLU A 54 11.77 -6.89 -12.85
N ALA A 55 10.80 -6.12 -13.33
CA ALA A 55 9.85 -5.43 -12.47
C ALA A 55 9.03 -6.44 -11.63
N LEU A 56 8.54 -7.51 -12.24
CA LEU A 56 7.70 -8.49 -11.54
C LEU A 56 8.51 -9.38 -10.58
N GLU A 57 9.77 -9.68 -10.88
CA GLU A 57 10.70 -10.28 -9.92
C GLU A 57 10.96 -9.35 -8.72
N ALA A 58 11.19 -8.05 -8.97
CA ALA A 58 11.45 -7.07 -7.92
C ALA A 58 10.23 -6.85 -6.99
N LEU A 59 8.98 -6.91 -7.50
CA LEU A 59 7.79 -6.96 -6.64
C LEU A 59 7.88 -8.15 -5.68
N VAL A 60 8.22 -9.32 -6.23
CA VAL A 60 8.32 -10.58 -5.50
C VAL A 60 9.52 -10.63 -4.55
N GLU A 61 10.60 -9.89 -4.80
CA GLU A 61 11.73 -9.78 -3.88
C GLU A 61 11.43 -8.84 -2.70
N HIS A 62 10.97 -7.61 -3.01
CA HIS A 62 10.80 -6.54 -2.03
C HIS A 62 9.48 -6.57 -1.26
N ARG A 63 8.57 -7.50 -1.61
CA ARG A 63 7.26 -7.71 -0.97
C ARG A 63 6.29 -6.52 -1.09
N ILE A 64 6.28 -5.90 -2.25
CA ILE A 64 5.46 -4.73 -2.59
C ILE A 64 4.56 -5.03 -3.79
N THR A 65 3.51 -4.22 -3.97
CA THR A 65 2.46 -4.42 -4.99
C THR A 65 2.59 -3.49 -6.21
N GLY A 66 3.55 -2.57 -6.20
CA GLY A 66 3.78 -1.66 -7.32
C GLY A 66 5.02 -0.79 -7.14
N PHE A 67 5.35 -0.03 -8.18
CA PHE A 67 6.44 0.94 -8.21
C PHE A 67 6.00 2.27 -8.82
N PRO A 68 6.43 3.41 -8.26
CA PRO A 68 6.53 4.64 -9.03
C PRO A 68 7.56 4.47 -10.16
N VAL A 69 7.18 4.93 -11.35
CA VAL A 69 8.02 4.90 -12.55
C VAL A 69 8.66 6.28 -12.75
N ILE A 70 9.99 6.35 -12.77
CA ILE A 70 10.75 7.60 -12.89
C ILE A 70 11.61 7.65 -14.15
N ASN A 71 11.87 8.86 -14.65
CA ASN A 71 12.86 9.08 -15.71
C ASN A 71 14.27 9.32 -15.14
N ASP A 72 15.26 9.49 -16.03
CA ASP A 72 16.67 9.73 -15.65
C ASP A 72 16.89 11.04 -14.86
N ASN A 73 15.93 11.97 -14.89
CA ASN A 73 15.96 13.22 -14.12
C ASN A 73 15.24 13.08 -12.75
N TRP A 74 14.94 11.87 -12.31
CA TRP A 74 14.18 11.57 -11.09
C TRP A 74 12.77 12.16 -11.04
N LYS A 75 12.17 12.42 -12.22
CA LYS A 75 10.78 12.88 -12.33
C LYS A 75 9.86 11.67 -12.43
N LEU A 76 8.80 11.65 -11.62
CA LEU A 76 7.70 10.68 -11.76
C LEU A 76 7.03 10.84 -13.14
N VAL A 77 6.93 9.74 -13.88
CA VAL A 77 6.30 9.67 -15.20
C VAL A 77 5.12 8.69 -15.27
N GLY A 78 5.05 7.73 -14.34
CA GLY A 78 3.96 6.77 -14.26
C GLY A 78 3.90 6.02 -12.93
N LEU A 79 2.90 5.16 -12.79
CA LEU A 79 2.75 4.17 -11.74
C LEU A 79 2.55 2.79 -12.39
N VAL A 80 3.19 1.76 -11.87
CA VAL A 80 2.96 0.37 -12.29
C VAL A 80 2.65 -0.50 -11.07
N SER A 81 1.69 -1.42 -11.20
CA SER A 81 1.30 -2.36 -10.15
C SER A 81 1.34 -3.80 -10.65
N ASP A 82 1.32 -4.76 -9.72
CA ASP A 82 1.10 -6.18 -10.02
C ASP A 82 -0.11 -6.39 -10.95
N TYR A 83 -1.24 -5.75 -10.67
CA TYR A 83 -2.43 -5.78 -11.52
C TYR A 83 -2.15 -5.32 -12.96
N GLY A 84 -1.40 -4.21 -13.12
CA GLY A 84 -1.02 -3.68 -14.44
C GLY A 84 -0.06 -4.61 -15.21
N LEU A 85 0.89 -5.26 -14.52
CA LEU A 85 1.81 -6.23 -15.12
C LEU A 85 1.14 -7.56 -15.47
N LEU A 86 0.18 -8.02 -14.67
CA LEU A 86 -0.52 -9.30 -14.86
C LEU A 86 -1.63 -9.23 -15.92
N ALA A 87 -2.13 -8.04 -16.27
CA ALA A 87 -3.13 -7.82 -17.34
C ALA A 87 -2.60 -8.06 -18.78
N LEU A 88 -1.37 -8.59 -18.93
CA LEU A 88 -0.59 -8.62 -20.15
C LEU A 88 -0.99 -9.62 -21.24
N ASP A 89 -1.69 -10.68 -20.85
CA ASP A 89 -2.17 -11.73 -21.76
C ASP A 89 -3.50 -12.27 -21.24
N SER A 90 -4.23 -13.02 -22.06
CA SER A 90 -5.62 -13.45 -21.78
C SER A 90 -5.77 -14.52 -20.69
N VAL A 91 -4.91 -14.53 -19.66
CA VAL A 91 -5.11 -15.21 -18.36
C VAL A 91 -6.06 -14.36 -17.48
N SER A 92 -7.05 -13.73 -18.12
CA SER A 92 -8.07 -12.86 -17.51
C SER A 92 -9.07 -13.64 -16.62
N ALA A 93 -8.97 -14.96 -16.56
CA ALA A 93 -9.86 -15.79 -15.75
C ALA A 93 -9.57 -15.68 -14.25
N ASP A 94 -8.33 -15.33 -13.84
CA ASP A 94 -7.95 -15.43 -12.43
C ASP A 94 -6.85 -14.45 -11.99
N ALA A 95 -6.96 -13.17 -12.37
CA ALA A 95 -6.19 -12.11 -11.68
C ALA A 95 -6.53 -12.06 -10.16
N GLY A 96 -7.69 -12.60 -9.77
CA GLY A 96 -8.09 -12.85 -8.38
C GLY A 96 -7.17 -13.82 -7.64
N MET A 97 -6.59 -14.83 -8.31
CA MET A 97 -5.67 -15.80 -7.70
C MET A 97 -4.39 -15.19 -7.13
N PHE A 98 -3.96 -14.01 -7.60
CA PHE A 98 -2.78 -13.31 -7.07
C PHE A 98 -3.15 -12.35 -5.91
N LEU A 99 -4.41 -11.93 -5.86
CA LEU A 99 -4.96 -10.97 -4.91
C LEU A 99 -5.39 -11.59 -3.57
N GLU A 100 -5.13 -12.87 -3.32
CA GLU A 100 -5.37 -13.47 -2.01
C GLU A 100 -4.38 -12.86 -0.99
N VAL A 101 -4.87 -11.86 -0.25
CA VAL A 101 -4.05 -10.92 0.55
C VAL A 101 -3.27 -11.62 1.67
N ASP A 102 -3.80 -12.72 2.21
CA ASP A 102 -3.17 -13.53 3.27
C ASP A 102 -2.21 -14.61 2.75
N SER A 103 -2.19 -14.87 1.43
CA SER A 103 -1.41 -15.96 0.87
C SER A 103 0.09 -15.65 0.88
N ASN A 104 0.78 -16.24 1.87
CA ASN A 104 2.23 -16.28 2.08
C ASN A 104 3.03 -15.99 0.81
N TRP A 105 3.92 -15.00 0.85
CA TRP A 105 4.66 -14.50 -0.32
C TRP A 105 5.36 -15.57 -1.20
N LYS A 106 5.66 -16.74 -0.62
CA LYS A 106 6.13 -17.93 -1.35
C LYS A 106 5.13 -18.43 -2.40
N VAL A 107 3.82 -18.36 -2.14
CA VAL A 107 2.73 -18.74 -3.06
C VAL A 107 2.72 -17.81 -4.27
N ARG A 108 2.76 -16.48 -4.06
CA ARG A 108 2.90 -15.50 -5.14
C ARG A 108 4.14 -15.75 -5.99
N LYS A 109 5.29 -16.09 -5.37
CA LYS A 109 6.50 -16.47 -6.11
C LYS A 109 6.34 -17.74 -6.95
N LEU A 110 5.63 -18.76 -6.45
CA LEU A 110 5.35 -19.99 -7.21
C LEU A 110 4.38 -19.74 -8.37
N GLN A 111 3.30 -18.98 -8.15
CA GLN A 111 2.38 -18.55 -9.21
C GLN A 111 3.11 -17.73 -10.27
N PHE A 112 3.94 -16.76 -9.87
CA PHE A 112 4.78 -15.97 -10.79
C PHE A 112 5.70 -16.86 -11.63
N ASN A 113 6.42 -17.80 -11.03
CA ASN A 113 7.31 -18.70 -11.76
C ASN A 113 6.57 -19.54 -12.81
N GLU A 114 5.37 -20.05 -12.51
CA GLU A 114 4.58 -20.81 -13.48
C GLU A 114 3.97 -19.89 -14.55
N VAL A 115 3.51 -18.69 -14.17
CA VAL A 115 3.04 -17.66 -15.11
C VAL A 115 4.16 -17.25 -16.07
N GLN A 116 5.38 -16.97 -15.60
CA GLN A 116 6.55 -16.65 -16.44
C GLN A 116 6.90 -17.76 -17.42
N LYS A 117 6.88 -19.02 -16.96
CA LYS A 117 7.13 -20.21 -17.79
C LYS A 117 6.07 -20.41 -18.88
N LEU A 118 4.84 -19.97 -18.65
CA LEU A 118 3.76 -19.92 -19.67
C LEU A 118 3.86 -18.66 -20.56
N LEU A 119 4.24 -17.52 -19.98
CA LEU A 119 4.42 -16.22 -20.62
C LEU A 119 5.77 -16.11 -21.35
N GLY A 120 6.09 -17.06 -22.24
CA GLY A 120 7.21 -16.96 -23.19
C GLY A 120 7.12 -15.79 -24.20
N LYS A 121 6.25 -14.80 -23.93
CA LYS A 121 5.81 -13.68 -24.78
C LYS A 121 6.05 -12.29 -24.17
N THR A 122 6.53 -12.16 -22.93
CA THR A 122 6.91 -10.83 -22.36
C THR A 122 8.19 -10.27 -22.97
N LYS A 123 8.99 -11.11 -23.64
CA LYS A 123 10.25 -10.74 -24.31
C LYS A 123 10.11 -9.49 -25.17
N GLY A 124 10.75 -8.41 -24.70
CA GLY A 124 10.83 -7.12 -25.40
C GLY A 124 9.77 -6.08 -24.99
N LYS A 125 8.81 -6.43 -24.13
CA LYS A 125 7.93 -5.45 -23.49
C LYS A 125 8.60 -4.83 -22.26
N VAL A 126 8.31 -3.56 -22.00
CA VAL A 126 8.87 -2.77 -20.90
C VAL A 126 7.78 -2.13 -20.03
N VAL A 127 8.13 -1.68 -18.83
CA VAL A 127 7.20 -1.03 -17.89
C VAL A 127 6.44 0.14 -18.55
N GLY A 128 7.10 0.88 -19.44
CA GLY A 128 6.50 2.00 -20.17
C GLY A 128 5.31 1.63 -21.07
N ASP A 129 5.17 0.36 -21.47
CA ASP A 129 4.06 -0.13 -22.29
C ASP A 129 2.76 -0.36 -21.48
N LEU A 130 2.85 -0.37 -20.14
CA LEU A 130 1.76 -0.77 -19.23
C LEU A 130 1.51 0.18 -18.06
N MET A 131 2.49 1.02 -17.70
CA MET A 131 2.35 1.95 -16.60
C MET A 131 1.14 2.86 -16.82
N THR A 132 0.43 3.21 -15.74
CA THR A 132 -0.52 4.33 -15.78
C THR A 132 0.29 5.62 -15.85
N PRO A 133 0.26 6.39 -16.95
CA PRO A 133 1.00 7.64 -17.05
C PRO A 133 0.32 8.72 -16.19
N ALA A 134 1.12 9.68 -15.70
CA ALA A 134 0.62 10.83 -14.94
C ALA A 134 -0.36 10.46 -13.80
N PRO A 135 0.04 9.61 -12.83
CA PRO A 135 -0.79 9.22 -11.70
C PRO A 135 -1.19 10.44 -10.86
N LEU A 136 -2.31 10.32 -10.12
CA LEU A 136 -2.70 11.28 -9.10
C LEU A 136 -1.59 11.32 -8.02
N VAL A 137 -1.20 12.54 -7.62
CA VAL A 137 -0.16 12.76 -6.60
C VAL A 137 -0.60 13.77 -5.56
N VAL A 138 -0.10 13.58 -4.35
CA VAL A 138 -0.23 14.51 -3.21
C VAL A 138 1.17 14.92 -2.74
N CYS A 139 1.28 16.11 -2.15
CA CYS A 139 2.53 16.56 -1.52
C CYS A 139 2.66 15.98 -0.11
N GLU A 140 3.88 15.82 0.41
CA GLU A 140 4.12 15.40 1.80
C GLU A 140 3.41 16.31 2.82
N SER A 141 3.34 17.62 2.54
CA SER A 141 2.64 18.62 3.36
C SER A 141 1.09 18.59 3.24
N THR A 142 0.53 17.71 2.41
CA THR A 142 -0.94 17.57 2.29
C THR A 142 -1.49 17.02 3.60
N ASN A 143 -2.67 17.51 4.02
CA ASN A 143 -3.35 16.97 5.20
C ASN A 143 -3.70 15.49 4.97
N LEU A 144 -3.47 14.65 5.98
CA LEU A 144 -3.75 13.22 5.89
C LEU A 144 -5.24 12.91 5.63
N GLU A 145 -6.16 13.72 6.16
CA GLU A 145 -7.60 13.58 5.93
C GLU A 145 -7.96 13.88 4.46
N ASP A 146 -7.40 14.95 3.89
CA ASP A 146 -7.62 15.32 2.49
C ASP A 146 -7.05 14.24 1.54
N ALA A 147 -5.89 13.68 1.87
CA ALA A 147 -5.32 12.55 1.13
C ALA A 147 -6.16 11.28 1.26
N ALA A 148 -6.69 10.97 2.45
CA ALA A 148 -7.57 9.82 2.65
C ALA A 148 -8.89 9.93 1.86
N ARG A 149 -9.40 11.15 1.64
CA ARG A 149 -10.58 11.40 0.79
C ARG A 149 -10.35 11.11 -0.69
N LEU A 150 -9.10 10.98 -1.14
CA LEU A 150 -8.75 10.57 -2.51
C LEU A 150 -8.67 9.04 -2.68
N LEU A 151 -8.81 8.27 -1.59
CA LEU A 151 -8.69 6.80 -1.57
C LEU A 151 -10.05 6.08 -1.38
N LEU A 152 -11.17 6.83 -1.40
CA LEU A 152 -12.54 6.39 -1.11
C LEU A 152 -13.49 6.62 -2.29
#